data_AF-A0A5F2HVB2-F1
#
_entry.id   AF-A0A5F2HVB2-F1
#
_cell.length_a   1.000
_cell.length_b   1.000
_cell.length_c   1.000
_cell.angle_alpha   90.00
_cell.angle_beta   90.00
_cell.angle_gamma   90.00
#
_symmetry.space_group_name_H-M   'P 1'
#
loop_
_entity.id
_entity.type
_entity.pdbx_description
1 polymer ?
#
loop_
_entity_poly.entity_id
_entity_poly.type
_entity_poly.pdbx_seq_one_letter_code
_entity_poly.pdbx_strand_id
1 'polypeptide(L)'
;GYSDLVHQSSLYLTGLSDRNYFDVRAMRFSVQENTLSSDPTARAGEQPWVLPSLDYDYIPDMSVAGGQRLLNVNARAISRDRLDAVLEDVSDPTSVNNARGIEGQSTRLT
;
A
#
# COMPACT_ATOMS: atom_id res chain seq x y z
N GLY A 1 -2.54 -22.69 10.81
CA GLY A 1 -1.82 -23.68 9.99
C GLY A 1 -1.69 -23.12 8.59
N TYR A 2 -0.63 -23.46 7.86
CA TYR A 2 -0.24 -22.93 6.53
C TYR A 2 -1.23 -23.28 5.39
N SER A 3 -2.53 -22.97 5.53
CA SER A 3 -3.54 -23.16 4.48
C SER A 3 -3.85 -21.88 3.69
N ASP A 4 -3.41 -20.72 4.18
CA ASP A 4 -3.76 -19.44 3.60
C ASP A 4 -2.83 -19.11 2.43
N LEU A 5 -3.40 -18.92 1.25
CA LEU A 5 -2.67 -18.58 0.03
C LEU A 5 -2.00 -17.21 0.12
N VAL A 6 -2.54 -16.29 0.94
CA VAL A 6 -2.04 -14.93 1.12
C VAL A 6 -1.87 -14.65 2.60
N HIS A 7 -0.68 -14.18 2.96
CA HIS A 7 -0.32 -13.78 4.32
C HIS A 7 -0.06 -12.28 4.37
N GLN A 8 -0.65 -11.60 5.35
CA GLN A 8 -0.43 -10.18 5.59
C GLN A 8 0.34 -9.99 6.90
N SER A 9 1.45 -9.26 6.83
CA SER A 9 2.20 -8.78 7.99
C SER A 9 2.02 -7.27 8.12
N SER A 10 1.76 -6.76 9.31
CA SER A 10 1.58 -5.33 9.55
C SER A 10 2.25 -4.85 10.82
N LEU A 11 2.84 -3.66 10.77
CA LEU A 11 3.35 -2.90 11.91
C LEU A 11 2.66 -1.53 11.91
N TYR A 12 2.13 -1.10 13.05
CA TYR A 12 1.43 0.18 13.16
C TYR A 12 1.67 0.88 14.49
N LEU A 13 1.49 2.20 14.49
CA LEU A 13 1.46 3.06 15.67
C LEU A 13 0.29 4.03 15.52
N THR A 14 -0.61 4.02 16.50
CA THR A 14 -1.78 4.90 16.56
C THR A 14 -1.69 5.80 17.79
N GLY A 15 -2.02 7.08 17.62
CA GLY A 15 -2.17 8.06 18.69
C GLY A 15 -3.58 8.68 18.66
N LEU A 16 -4.23 8.69 19.82
CA LEU A 16 -5.54 9.29 20.02
C LEU A 16 -5.41 10.38 21.09
N SER A 17 -5.94 11.56 20.81
CA SER A 17 -6.15 12.65 21.75
C SER A 17 -7.54 13.24 21.51
N ASP A 18 -8.03 14.09 22.42
CA ASP A 18 -9.42 14.59 22.44
C ASP A 18 -9.97 14.97 21.06
N ARG A 19 -9.16 15.67 20.27
CA ARG A 19 -9.55 16.18 18.93
C ARG A 19 -8.55 15.83 17.83
N ASN A 20 -7.54 15.01 18.11
CA ASN A 20 -6.46 14.70 17.17
C ASN A 20 -6.30 13.19 17.01
N TYR A 21 -6.08 12.76 15.77
CA TYR A 21 -5.84 11.36 15.40
C TYR A 21 -4.53 11.24 14.63
N PHE A 22 -3.77 10.21 14.97
CA PHE A 22 -2.53 9.85 14.30
C PHE A 22 -2.54 8.34 14.04
N ASP A 23 -2.34 7.92 12.79
CA ASP A 23 -2.05 6.52 12.43
C ASP A 23 -0.89 6.47 11.47
N VAL A 24 0.07 5.60 11.78
CA VAL A 24 1.13 5.21 10.86
C VAL A 24 1.19 3.70 10.75
N ARG A 25 1.16 3.16 9.52
CA ARG A 25 1.12 1.71 9.29
C ARG A 25 1.93 1.25 8.09
N ALA A 26 2.82 0.29 8.30
CA ALA A 26 3.49 -0.48 7.24
C ALA A 26 2.84 -1.86 7.10
N MET A 27 2.67 -2.34 5.86
CA MET A 27 2.12 -3.66 5.57
C MET A 27 2.92 -4.37 4.47
N ARG A 28 3.05 -5.70 4.58
CA ARG A 28 3.60 -6.57 3.54
C ARG A 28 2.61 -7.70 3.29
N PHE A 29 2.32 -7.93 2.01
CA PHE A 29 1.57 -9.07 1.55
C PHE A 29 2.53 -10.10 0.94
N SER A 30 2.35 -11.37 1.28
CA SER A 30 3.13 -12.48 0.76
C SER A 30 2.16 -13.55 0.25
N VAL A 31 2.37 -14.02 -0.98
CA VAL A 31 1.60 -15.14 -1.54
C VAL A 31 2.42 -16.40 -1.39
N GLN A 32 1.80 -17.46 -0.87
CA GLN A 32 2.37 -18.81 -0.88
C GLN A 32 1.85 -19.54 -2.11
N GLU A 33 2.71 -19.84 -3.06
CA GLU A 33 2.34 -20.52 -4.30
C GLU A 33 3.39 -21.57 -4.68
N ASN A 34 3.01 -22.52 -5.53
CA ASN A 34 3.91 -23.54 -6.08
C ASN A 34 4.60 -23.09 -7.37
N THR A 35 4.22 -21.92 -7.90
CA THR A 35 4.82 -21.31 -9.08
C THR A 35 6.17 -20.70 -8.69
N LEU A 36 7.22 -21.00 -9.46
CA LEU A 36 8.54 -20.44 -9.22
C LEU A 36 8.54 -18.92 -9.46
N SER A 37 9.28 -18.16 -8.65
CA SER A 37 9.34 -16.69 -8.78
C SER A 37 9.86 -16.20 -10.15
N SER A 38 10.56 -17.05 -10.90
CA SER A 38 11.02 -16.76 -12.27
C SER A 38 9.91 -16.85 -13.32
N ASP A 39 8.79 -17.47 -13.00
CA ASP A 39 7.65 -17.60 -13.91
C ASP A 39 6.95 -16.24 -14.07
N PRO A 40 6.62 -15.83 -15.31
CA PRO A 40 5.91 -14.57 -15.56
C PRO A 40 4.51 -14.53 -14.93
N THR A 41 3.90 -15.69 -14.64
CA THR A 41 2.58 -15.79 -14.02
C THR A 41 2.63 -15.87 -12.48
N ALA A 42 3.82 -15.91 -11.87
CA ALA A 42 3.98 -15.91 -10.41
C ALA A 42 3.47 -14.60 -9.77
N ARG A 43 2.75 -14.70 -8.67
CA ARG A 43 2.15 -13.51 -8.02
C ARG A 43 3.01 -12.95 -6.89
N ALA A 44 3.99 -13.71 -6.41
CA ALA A 44 4.83 -13.32 -5.27
C ALA A 44 5.52 -11.97 -5.47
N GLY A 45 6.07 -11.69 -6.67
CA GLY A 45 6.75 -10.42 -6.99
C GLY A 45 5.81 -9.23 -7.24
N GLU A 46 4.55 -9.50 -7.54
CA GLU A 46 3.52 -8.46 -7.75
C GLU A 46 2.99 -7.91 -6.43
N GLN A 47 3.19 -8.65 -5.33
CA GLN A 47 2.66 -8.25 -4.03
C GLN A 47 3.32 -6.96 -3.54
N PRO A 48 2.52 -5.98 -3.09
CA PRO A 48 3.05 -4.71 -2.65
C PRO A 48 3.71 -4.80 -1.26
N TRP A 49 4.80 -4.08 -1.11
CA TRP A 49 5.14 -3.42 0.15
C TRP A 49 4.30 -2.15 0.26
N VAL A 50 3.42 -2.08 1.26
CA VAL A 50 2.80 -0.82 1.64
C VAL A 50 3.72 -0.19 2.67
N LEU A 51 4.52 0.77 2.21
CA LEU A 51 5.36 1.60 3.06
C LEU A 51 4.45 2.48 3.95
N PRO A 52 4.94 2.99 5.09
CA PRO A 52 4.10 3.63 6.10
C PRO A 52 3.06 4.58 5.51
N SER A 53 1.77 4.26 5.64
CA SER A 53 0.71 5.23 5.40
C SER A 53 0.62 6.15 6.61
N LEU A 54 0.59 7.46 6.42
CA LEU A 54 0.42 8.45 7.48
C LEU A 54 -0.95 9.11 7.30
N ASP A 55 -1.76 9.06 8.35
CA ASP A 55 -2.99 9.83 8.49
C ASP A 55 -2.89 10.72 9.73
N TYR A 56 -3.00 12.04 9.55
CA TYR A 56 -2.92 13.01 10.65
C TYR A 56 -4.01 14.07 10.56
N ASP A 57 -4.82 14.14 11.61
CA ASP A 57 -5.87 15.14 11.79
C ASP A 57 -5.49 16.06 12.95
N TYR A 58 -5.32 17.35 12.65
CA TYR A 58 -5.00 18.37 13.64
C TYR A 58 -6.08 19.44 13.74
N ILE A 59 -6.60 19.62 14.95
CA ILE A 59 -7.57 20.67 15.30
C ILE A 59 -6.92 21.59 16.34
N PRO A 60 -6.58 22.85 15.99
CA PRO A 60 -6.05 23.82 16.93
C PRO A 60 -7.07 24.18 18.02
N ASP A 61 -6.59 24.37 19.25
CA ASP A 61 -7.41 24.81 20.40
C ASP A 61 -7.81 26.30 20.33
N MET A 62 -7.24 27.06 19.40
CA MET A 62 -7.52 28.48 19.19
C MET A 62 -8.22 28.73 17.85
N SER A 63 -9.22 29.60 17.87
CA SER A 63 -9.86 30.12 16.66
C SER A 63 -8.84 30.95 15.87
N VAL A 64 -8.67 30.66 14.57
CA VAL A 64 -7.79 31.43 13.69
C VAL A 64 -8.68 32.29 12.79
N ALA A 65 -8.54 33.62 12.87
CA ALA A 65 -9.35 34.57 12.12
C ALA A 65 -10.88 34.39 12.27
N GLY A 66 -11.34 33.91 13.44
CA GLY A 66 -12.76 33.74 13.75
C GLY A 66 -13.39 32.41 13.33
N GLY A 67 -12.61 31.46 12.78
CA GLY A 67 -13.09 30.12 12.41
C GLY A 67 -12.23 28.97 12.99
N GLN A 68 -12.80 27.76 12.97
CA GLN A 68 -12.05 26.52 13.22
C GLN A 68 -11.29 26.10 11.96
N ARG A 69 -10.04 25.66 12.13
CA ARG A 69 -9.18 25.15 11.06
C ARG A 69 -8.97 23.66 11.30
N LEU A 70 -9.21 22.83 10.29
CA LEU A 70 -8.87 21.42 10.28
C LEU A 70 -7.75 21.22 9.26
N LEU A 71 -6.69 20.51 9.66
CA LEU A 71 -5.67 20.02 8.74
C LEU A 71 -5.76 18.50 8.71
N ASN A 72 -5.99 17.94 7.53
CA ASN A 72 -5.93 16.50 7.28
C ASN A 72 -4.77 16.26 6.32
N VAL A 73 -3.89 15.32 6.64
CA VAL A 73 -2.79 14.90 5.76
C VAL A 73 -2.89 13.39 5.60
N ASN A 74 -2.95 12.93 4.35
CA ASN A 74 -2.82 11.53 3.99
C ASN A 74 -1.59 11.34 3.10
N ALA A 75 -0.66 10.51 3.53
CA ALA A 75 0.46 10.07 2.70
C ALA A 75 0.45 8.54 2.59
N ARG A 76 0.66 8.02 1.38
CA ARG A 76 0.78 6.58 1.16
C ARG A 76 1.86 6.29 0.12
N ALA A 77 2.67 5.29 0.39
CA ALA A 77 3.68 4.80 -0.53
C ALA A 77 3.54 3.28 -0.71
N ILE A 78 3.65 2.82 -1.95
CA ILE A 78 3.56 1.41 -2.32
C ILE A 78 4.78 1.09 -3.17
N SER A 79 5.43 -0.05 -2.89
CA SER A 79 6.52 -0.58 -3.71
C SER A 79 6.18 -1.99 -4.19
N ARG A 80 6.39 -2.29 -5.45
CA ARG A 80 6.28 -3.65 -6.01
C ARG A 80 7.59 -4.07 -6.65
N ASP A 81 7.92 -5.35 -6.56
CA ASP A 81 9.13 -5.90 -7.16
C ASP A 81 8.92 -6.18 -8.66
N ARG A 82 7.67 -6.38 -9.09
CA ARG A 82 7.28 -6.58 -10.49
C ARG A 82 5.97 -5.86 -10.82
N LEU A 83 5.80 -5.54 -12.11
CA LEU A 83 4.54 -5.08 -12.69
C LEU A 83 3.42 -6.10 -12.41
N ASP A 84 2.29 -5.64 -11.87
CA ASP A 84 1.06 -6.44 -11.79
C ASP A 84 0.30 -6.21 -13.10
N ALA A 85 0.40 -7.19 -14.00
CA ALA A 85 -0.13 -7.13 -15.35
C ALA A 85 -0.96 -8.37 -15.67
N VAL A 86 -1.97 -8.16 -16.49
CA VAL A 86 -2.70 -9.24 -17.16
C VAL A 86 -2.07 -9.41 -18.53
N LEU A 87 -1.54 -10.61 -18.80
CA LEU A 87 -0.98 -10.94 -20.10
C LEU A 87 -2.09 -11.29 -21.10
N GLU A 88 -1.93 -10.88 -22.35
CA GLU A 88 -2.76 -11.32 -23.49
C GLU A 88 -2.34 -12.72 -23.96
N ASP A 89 -1.03 -13.01 -23.98
CA ASP A 89 -0.46 -14.36 -24.14
C ASP A 89 0.41 -14.72 -22.93
N VAL A 90 0.05 -15.80 -22.22
CA VAL A 90 0.79 -16.30 -21.05
C VAL A 90 2.19 -16.82 -21.38
N SER A 91 2.48 -17.10 -22.65
CA SER A 91 3.77 -17.59 -23.14
C SER A 91 4.74 -16.46 -23.47
N ASP A 92 4.25 -15.22 -23.59
CA ASP A 92 5.03 -14.02 -23.89
C ASP A 92 4.89 -13.01 -22.73
N PRO A 93 5.90 -12.86 -21.86
CA PRO A 93 5.85 -11.96 -20.71
C PRO A 93 5.77 -10.47 -21.09
N THR A 94 5.97 -10.12 -22.35
CA THR A 94 5.86 -8.75 -22.86
C THR A 94 4.48 -8.42 -23.41
N SER A 95 3.62 -9.43 -23.59
CA SER A 95 2.27 -9.32 -24.12
C SER A 95 1.29 -8.80 -23.05
N VAL A 96 1.39 -7.52 -22.69
CA VAL A 96 0.55 -6.93 -21.63
C VAL A 96 -0.77 -6.42 -22.22
N ASN A 97 -1.89 -7.00 -21.77
CA ASN A 97 -3.24 -6.49 -22.06
C ASN A 97 -3.57 -5.26 -21.20
N ASN A 98 -3.37 -5.38 -19.88
CA ASN A 98 -3.59 -4.27 -18.95
C ASN A 98 -2.68 -4.33 -17.72
N ALA A 99 -2.30 -3.17 -17.20
CA ALA A 99 -1.58 -3.04 -15.93
C ALA A 99 -2.54 -2.69 -14.79
N ARG A 100 -2.47 -3.43 -13.68
CA ARG A 100 -3.21 -3.18 -12.43
C ARG A 100 -2.34 -2.50 -11.38
N GLY A 101 -1.03 -2.63 -11.49
CA GLY A 101 -0.08 -1.99 -10.58
C GLY A 101 1.30 -1.86 -11.22
N ILE A 102 1.93 -0.69 -11.04
CA ILE A 102 3.27 -0.42 -11.55
C ILE A 102 4.34 -1.12 -10.71
N GLU A 103 5.40 -1.56 -11.37
CA GLU A 103 6.67 -1.96 -10.76
C GLU A 103 7.34 -0.75 -10.11
N GLY A 104 8.09 -0.99 -9.02
CA GLY A 104 8.80 0.07 -8.30
C GLY A 104 7.87 0.83 -7.35
N GLN A 105 8.22 2.09 -7.08
CA GLN A 105 7.57 2.91 -6.06
C GLN A 105 6.52 3.85 -6.62
N SER A 106 5.37 3.92 -5.96
CA SER A 106 4.29 4.87 -6.22
C SER A 106 3.88 5.55 -4.91
N THR A 107 3.76 6.88 -4.93
CA THR A 107 3.44 7.69 -3.76
C THR A 107 2.27 8.63 -4.04
N ARG A 108 1.46 8.88 -3.00
CA ARG A 108 0.40 9.89 -3.01
C ARG A 108 0.45 10.68 -1.71
N LEU A 109 0.26 11.99 -1.82
CA LEU A 109 0.10 12.93 -0.71
C LEU A 109 -1.12 13.80 -1.00
N THR A 110 -2.03 13.96 -0.02
CA THR A 110 -3.19 14.85 -0.10
C THR A 110 -3.43 15.57 1.20
#